data_AF-A0A929AKY9-F1
#
_entry.id   AF-A0A929AKY9-F1
#
_cell.length_a   1.000
_cell.length_b   1.000
_cell.length_c   1.000
_cell.angle_alpha   90.00
_cell.angle_beta   90.00
_cell.angle_gamma   90.00
#
_symmetry.space_group_name_H-M   'P 1'
#
loop_
_entity.id
_entity.type
_entity.pdbx_description
1 polymer ?
#
loop_
_entity_poly.entity_id
_entity_poly.type
_entity_poly.pdbx_seq_one_letter_code
_entity_poly.pdbx_strand_id
1 'polypeptide(L)'
;MIDTILLAAVQPTVPPTPAWTPTVGLVMILCNLFAIAVGYFAIQKSGVGPDLPVPKPDIFKRFGLPELLATVSLGHIIGAGVILGLTNAGAI
;
A
#
# COMPACT_ATOMS: atom_id res chain seq x y z
N MET A 1 30.38 21.44 18.00
CA MET A 1 30.93 20.06 18.14
C MET A 1 29.95 19.11 18.83
N ILE A 2 29.17 19.57 19.81
CA ILE A 2 28.12 18.75 20.45
C ILE A 2 26.96 18.49 19.46
N ASP A 3 26.57 19.49 18.67
CA ASP A 3 25.44 19.39 17.73
C ASP A 3 25.67 18.38 16.60
N THR A 4 26.90 18.28 16.10
CA THR A 4 27.30 17.31 15.07
C THR A 4 27.29 15.86 15.57
N ILE A 5 27.59 15.65 16.86
CA ILE A 5 27.56 14.32 17.49
C ILE A 5 26.11 13.89 17.74
N LEU A 6 25.24 14.82 18.17
CA LEU A 6 23.81 14.55 18.32
C LEU A 6 23.14 14.22 16.97
N LEU A 7 23.49 14.95 15.92
CA LEU A 7 22.98 14.67 14.57
C LEU A 7 23.41 13.27 14.09
N ALA A 8 24.67 12.89 14.30
CA ALA A 8 25.19 11.57 13.95
C ALA A 8 24.54 10.43 14.77
N ALA A 9 24.18 10.67 16.04
CA ALA A 9 23.47 9.69 16.87
C ALA A 9 22.00 9.49 16.45
N VAL A 10 21.40 10.48 15.77
CA VAL A 10 20.02 10.42 15.24
C VAL A 10 19.96 9.85 13.82
N GLN A 11 21.04 9.91 13.03
CA GLN A 11 21.07 9.28 11.69
C GLN A 11 20.62 7.81 11.64
N PRO A 12 20.99 6.90 12.58
CA PRO A 12 20.51 5.51 12.53
C PRO A 12 19.02 5.35 12.88
N THR A 13 18.35 6.39 13.40
CA THR A 13 16.91 6.35 13.70
C THR A 13 16.05 6.97 12.59
N VAL A 14 16.65 7.58 11.56
CA VAL A 14 15.93 8.12 10.40
C VAL A 14 15.84 7.04 9.32
N PRO A 15 14.65 6.49 9.03
CA PRO A 15 14.50 5.55 7.92
C PRO A 15 14.90 6.25 6.61
N PRO A 16 15.66 5.59 5.72
CA PRO A 16 15.92 6.12 4.40
C PRO A 16 14.57 6.28 3.68
N THR A 17 14.17 7.53 3.44
CA THR A 17 12.95 7.83 2.67
C THR A 17 13.31 7.74 1.19
N PRO A 18 12.84 6.71 0.46
CA PRO A 18 13.10 6.62 -0.96
C PRO A 18 12.47 7.83 -1.66
N ALA A 19 13.22 8.47 -2.55
CA ALA A 19 12.63 9.45 -3.46
C ALA A 19 11.58 8.75 -4.33
N TRP A 20 10.56 9.49 -4.77
CA TRP A 20 9.55 8.91 -5.64
C TRP A 20 10.20 8.48 -6.97
N THR A 21 10.25 7.18 -7.21
CA THR A 21 10.75 6.59 -8.46
C THR A 21 9.68 5.71 -9.10
N PRO A 22 9.74 5.47 -10.42
CA PRO A 22 8.83 4.56 -11.10
C PRO A 22 8.81 3.14 -10.48
N THR A 23 9.94 2.69 -9.92
CA THR A 23 10.06 1.41 -9.22
C THR A 23 9.18 1.36 -7.97
N VAL A 24 9.20 2.43 -7.15
CA VAL A 24 8.33 2.56 -5.96
C VAL A 24 6.86 2.51 -6.38
N GLY A 25 6.50 3.20 -7.46
CA GLY A 25 5.15 3.15 -8.02
C GLY A 25 4.74 1.75 -8.48
N LEU A 26 5.63 1.00 -9.12
CA LEU A 26 5.37 -0.37 -9.55
C LEU A 26 5.14 -1.32 -8.36
N VAL A 27 5.99 -1.23 -7.33
CA VAL A 27 5.83 -2.00 -6.08
C VAL A 27 4.48 -1.68 -5.44
N MET A 28 4.09 -0.40 -5.39
CA MET A 28 2.80 0.03 -4.86
C MET A 28 1.61 -0.58 -5.61
N ILE A 29 1.67 -0.61 -6.95
CA ILE A 29 0.62 -1.22 -7.78
C ILE A 29 0.51 -2.73 -7.50
N LEU A 30 1.64 -3.42 -7.38
CA LEU A 30 1.66 -4.85 -7.06
C LEU A 30 1.08 -5.13 -5.67
N CYS A 31 1.41 -4.32 -4.66
CA CYS A 31 0.83 -4.43 -3.32
C CYS A 31 -0.68 -4.16 -3.31
N ASN A 32 -1.16 -3.19 -4.10
CA ASN A 32 -2.59 -2.95 -4.25
C ASN A 32 -3.30 -4.11 -4.96
N LEU A 33 -2.71 -4.69 -6.00
CA LEU A 33 -3.29 -5.86 -6.68
C LEU A 33 -3.36 -7.08 -5.75
N PHE A 34 -2.32 -7.29 -4.94
CA PHE A 34 -2.30 -8.33 -3.91
C PHE A 34 -3.39 -8.10 -2.85
N ALA A 35 -3.54 -6.86 -2.36
CA ALA A 35 -4.58 -6.51 -1.40
C ALA A 35 -6.00 -6.67 -1.96
N ILE A 36 -6.22 -6.38 -3.25
CA ILE A 36 -7.49 -6.64 -3.93
C ILE A 36 -7.77 -8.15 -3.99
N ALA A 37 -6.78 -8.97 -4.33
CA ALA A 37 -6.93 -10.43 -4.35
C ALA A 37 -7.25 -10.97 -2.95
N VAL A 38 -6.53 -10.53 -1.91
CA VAL A 38 -6.79 -10.92 -0.52
C VAL A 38 -8.17 -10.44 -0.07
N GLY A 39 -8.56 -9.20 -0.40
CA GLY A 39 -9.88 -8.67 -0.11
C GLY A 39 -10.99 -9.48 -0.77
N TYR A 40 -10.81 -9.87 -2.02
CA TYR A 40 -11.76 -10.73 -2.73
C TYR A 40 -12.02 -12.07 -2.02
N PHE A 41 -10.99 -12.69 -1.44
CA PHE A 41 -11.14 -13.92 -0.66
C PHE A 41 -11.60 -13.70 0.80
N ALA A 42 -11.29 -12.55 1.40
CA ALA A 42 -11.56 -12.25 2.80
C ALA A 42 -12.94 -11.62 3.05
N ILE A 43 -13.55 -10.98 2.05
CA ILE A 43 -14.84 -10.30 2.21
C ILE A 43 -15.96 -11.36 2.26
N GLN A 44 -16.45 -11.62 3.48
CA GLN A 44 -17.57 -12.54 3.73
C GLN A 44 -18.96 -11.90 3.51
N LYS A 45 -19.08 -10.57 3.63
CA LYS A 45 -20.29 -9.81 3.29
C LYS A 45 -20.01 -8.85 2.15
N SER A 46 -19.97 -9.38 0.94
CA SER A 46 -19.84 -8.54 -0.25
C SER A 46 -21.16 -7.85 -0.57
N GLY A 47 -21.14 -6.55 -0.86
CA GLY A 47 -22.31 -5.78 -1.29
C GLY A 47 -23.14 -5.09 -0.20
N VAL A 48 -22.62 -4.91 1.03
CA VAL A 48 -23.26 -4.03 2.03
C VAL A 48 -22.80 -2.59 1.80
N GLY A 49 -23.31 -1.96 0.74
CA GLY A 49 -23.03 -0.55 0.45
C GLY A 49 -23.41 -0.12 -0.96
N PRO A 50 -23.28 1.18 -1.27
CA PRO A 50 -23.62 1.74 -2.57
C PRO A 50 -22.88 1.00 -3.69
N ASP A 51 -23.65 0.57 -4.67
CA ASP A 51 -23.12 -0.22 -5.77
C ASP A 51 -22.29 0.68 -6.70
N LEU A 52 -21.24 0.12 -7.31
CA LEU A 52 -20.34 0.88 -8.18
C LEU A 52 -21.13 1.52 -9.35
N PRO A 53 -21.10 2.85 -9.56
CA PRO A 53 -21.83 3.54 -10.64
C PRO A 53 -21.18 3.38 -12.04
N VAL A 54 -20.27 2.41 -12.20
CA VAL A 54 -19.50 2.14 -13.42
C VAL A 54 -19.76 0.70 -13.89
N PRO A 55 -19.81 0.44 -15.21
CA PRO A 55 -20.13 -0.89 -15.73
C PRO A 55 -19.08 -1.91 -15.28
N LYS A 56 -19.54 -2.90 -14.51
CA LYS A 56 -18.68 -3.90 -13.86
C LYS A 56 -18.37 -5.04 -14.84
N PRO A 57 -17.10 -5.48 -15.00
CA PRO A 57 -16.80 -6.81 -15.52
C PRO A 57 -17.40 -7.88 -14.59
N ASP A 58 -17.97 -8.97 -15.13
CA ASP A 58 -18.74 -9.98 -14.38
C ASP A 58 -18.02 -10.59 -13.16
N ILE A 59 -16.69 -10.54 -13.14
CA ILE A 59 -15.82 -10.99 -12.04
C ILE A 59 -15.92 -10.13 -10.76
N PHE A 60 -16.31 -8.86 -10.88
CA PHE A 60 -16.44 -7.91 -9.76
C PHE A 60 -17.91 -7.61 -9.39
N LYS A 61 -18.86 -8.47 -9.78
CA LYS A 61 -20.29 -8.27 -9.49
C LYS A 61 -20.63 -8.14 -8.00
N ARG A 62 -19.80 -8.73 -7.14
CA ARG A 62 -19.89 -8.66 -5.68
C ARG A 62 -19.12 -7.48 -5.06
N PHE A 63 -18.27 -6.81 -5.83
CA PHE A 63 -17.32 -5.81 -5.35
C PHE A 63 -17.94 -4.42 -5.33
N GLY A 64 -18.37 -3.98 -4.14
CA GLY A 64 -18.95 -2.65 -3.95
C GLY A 64 -17.89 -1.52 -3.92
N LEU A 65 -18.35 -0.26 -3.97
CA LEU A 65 -17.51 0.91 -3.70
C LEU A 65 -16.76 0.83 -2.35
N PRO A 66 -17.39 0.39 -1.24
CA PRO A 66 -16.67 0.26 0.03
C PRO A 66 -15.58 -0.82 -0.02
N GLU A 67 -15.72 -1.85 -0.85
CA GLU A 67 -14.74 -2.94 -0.96
C GLU A 67 -13.52 -2.50 -1.77
N LEU A 68 -13.74 -1.78 -2.87
CA LEU A 68 -12.65 -1.16 -3.62
C LEU A 68 -11.88 -0.18 -2.74
N LEU A 69 -12.58 0.69 -2.01
CA LEU A 69 -11.93 1.65 -1.13
C LEU A 69 -11.16 0.95 -0.01
N ALA A 70 -11.77 -0.04 0.65
CA ALA A 70 -11.12 -0.78 1.73
C ALA A 70 -9.88 -1.55 1.27
N THR A 71 -9.97 -2.23 0.11
CA THR A 71 -8.84 -3.01 -0.42
C THR A 71 -7.71 -2.13 -0.93
N VAL A 72 -8.01 -0.98 -1.55
CA VAL A 72 -7.00 -0.01 -1.95
C VAL A 72 -6.36 0.66 -0.74
N SER A 73 -7.13 1.04 0.29
CA SER A 73 -6.57 1.59 1.54
C SER A 73 -5.66 0.58 2.26
N LEU A 74 -6.08 -0.70 2.33
CA LEU A 74 -5.24 -1.77 2.88
C LEU A 74 -3.98 -1.98 2.03
N GLY A 75 -4.12 -1.98 0.70
CA GLY A 75 -3.01 -2.06 -0.24
C GLY A 75 -2.01 -0.93 -0.08
N HIS A 76 -2.47 0.27 0.27
CA HIS A 76 -1.59 1.40 0.57
C HIS A 76 -0.83 1.23 1.88
N ILE A 77 -1.45 0.67 2.92
CA ILE A 77 -0.79 0.38 4.21
C ILE A 77 0.30 -0.68 4.01
N ILE A 78 -0.04 -1.77 3.31
CA ILE A 78 0.94 -2.83 2.97
C ILE A 78 2.05 -2.26 2.09
N GLY A 79 1.69 -1.49 1.07
CA GLY A 79 2.64 -0.87 0.14
C GLY A 79 3.63 0.05 0.86
N ALA A 80 3.16 0.90 1.78
CA ALA A 80 4.05 1.75 2.58
C ALA A 80 5.04 0.93 3.42
N GLY A 81 4.56 -0.16 4.05
CA GLY A 81 5.42 -1.07 4.80
C GLY A 81 6.47 -1.77 3.93
N VAL A 82 6.06 -2.27 2.76
CA VAL A 82 6.95 -2.93 1.81
C VAL A 82 7.98 -1.95 1.24
N ILE A 83 7.57 -0.74 0.85
CA ILE A 83 8.47 0.28 0.30
C ILE A 83 9.53 0.66 1.34
N LEU A 84 9.12 0.99 2.57
CA LEU A 84 10.06 1.35 3.63
C LEU A 84 10.98 0.18 4.01
N GLY A 85 10.45 -1.05 4.06
CA GLY A 85 11.24 -2.25 4.35
C GLY A 85 12.25 -2.58 3.26
N LEU A 86 11.84 -2.47 1.99
CA LEU A 86 12.68 -2.78 0.84
C LEU A 86 13.76 -1.71 0.62
N THR A 87 13.47 -0.45 0.95
CA THR A 87 14.48 0.62 1.01
C THR A 87 15.45 0.44 2.17
N ASN A 88 14.98 0.01 3.35
CA ASN A 88 15.88 -0.32 4.46
C ASN A 88 16.81 -1.51 4.13
N ALA A 89 16.30 -2.49 3.37
CA ALA A 89 17.07 -3.62 2.87
C ALA A 89 18.02 -3.27 1.70
N GLY A 90 17.96 -2.03 1.16
CA GLY A 90 18.80 -1.57 0.05
C GLY A 90 18.43 -2.18 -1.31
N ALA A 91 17.25 -2.78 -1.44
CA ALA A 91 16.79 -3.40 -2.68
C ALA A 91 16.04 -2.42 -3.61
N ILE A 92 15.53 -1.29 -3.07
CA ILE A 92 14.96 -0.17 -3.83
C ILE A 92 15.31 1.20 -3.25
#